data_AF-H6QTB9-F1
#
_entry.id   AF-H6QTB9-F1
#
_cell.length_a   1.000
_cell.length_b   1.000
_cell.length_c   1.000
_cell.angle_alpha   90.00
_cell.angle_beta   90.00
_cell.angle_gamma   90.00
#
_symmetry.space_group_name_H-M   'P 1'
#
loop_
_entity.id
_entity.type
_entity.pdbx_description
1 polymer ?
#
loop_
_entity_poly.entity_id
_entity_poly.type
_entity_poly.pdbx_seq_one_letter_code
_entity_poly.pdbx_strand_id
1 'polypeptide(L)'
;MLIIRIELLIIENQRWDQDHGWSSELTREDTRLVGGQWTDMYGQEVCKPKDIKLPPPPPRSEQDRWASIEGEGGWRWDDREWSVVRPDHPRHHDHLSSAPLFLRLAFGPLLSSTHPAWSVDQHGWTYGDHSWTAFSDSPRFNSFVRKRKWTRVVALTAPLCA
;
A
#
# COMPACT_ATOMS: atom_id res chain seq x y z
N MET A 1 22.46 14.41 -5.25
CA MET A 1 21.69 13.15 -5.25
C MET A 1 20.27 13.45 -4.77
N LEU A 2 19.27 13.06 -5.55
CA LEU A 2 17.85 13.14 -5.20
C LEU A 2 17.38 11.75 -4.77
N ILE A 3 16.70 11.65 -3.63
CA ILE A 3 16.03 10.41 -3.21
C ILE A 3 14.53 10.66 -3.30
N ILE A 4 13.87 9.94 -4.20
CA ILE A 4 12.40 9.94 -4.32
C ILE A 4 11.87 8.76 -3.53
N ARG A 5 10.98 9.02 -2.57
CA ARG A 5 10.29 7.98 -1.79
C ARG A 5 8.85 7.89 -2.25
N ILE A 6 8.41 6.68 -2.59
CA ILE A 6 7.04 6.40 -3.06
C ILE A 6 6.42 5.35 -2.16
N GLU A 7 5.25 5.68 -1.61
CA GLU A 7 4.42 4.74 -0.87
C GLU A 7 3.56 3.94 -1.88
N LEU A 8 3.84 2.65 -2.03
CA LEU A 8 2.98 1.76 -2.81
C LEU A 8 1.75 1.40 -1.97
N LEU A 9 0.59 1.27 -2.61
CA LEU A 9 -0.65 0.81 -1.98
C LEU A 9 -1.31 -0.27 -2.81
N ILE A 10 -1.70 -1.36 -2.16
CA ILE A 10 -2.52 -2.43 -2.73
C ILE A 10 -3.68 -2.77 -1.78
N ILE A 11 -4.70 -3.41 -2.30
CA ILE A 11 -5.90 -3.83 -1.59
C ILE A 11 -5.94 -5.36 -1.57
N GLU A 12 -6.14 -5.92 -0.38
CA GLU A 12 -6.50 -7.32 -0.17
C GLU A 12 -8.02 -7.43 -0.07
N ASN A 13 -8.63 -8.32 -0.86
CA ASN A 13 -10.06 -8.58 -0.96
C ASN A 13 -10.34 -10.01 -0.47
N GLN A 14 -11.36 -10.17 0.36
CA GLN A 14 -11.78 -11.47 0.89
C GLN A 14 -13.31 -11.59 0.93
N ARG A 15 -13.80 -12.83 0.82
CA ARG A 15 -15.21 -13.19 0.98
C ARG A 15 -15.38 -14.12 2.17
N TRP A 16 -16.50 -13.95 2.88
CA TRP A 16 -16.94 -14.88 3.89
C TRP A 16 -17.74 -16.02 3.25
N ASP A 17 -17.46 -17.24 3.67
CA ASP A 17 -18.29 -18.42 3.43
C ASP A 17 -18.46 -19.24 4.71
N GLN A 18 -19.43 -20.16 4.71
CA GLN A 18 -19.79 -20.95 5.88
C GLN A 18 -18.73 -22.00 6.24
N ASP A 19 -17.95 -22.48 5.28
CA ASP A 19 -17.06 -23.63 5.46
C ASP A 19 -15.67 -23.19 5.95
N HIS A 20 -15.18 -22.03 5.50
CA HIS A 20 -13.83 -21.52 5.74
C HIS A 20 -13.82 -20.19 6.51
N GLY A 21 -14.97 -19.53 6.65
CA GLY A 21 -15.05 -18.17 7.16
C GLY A 21 -14.50 -17.17 6.15
N TRP A 22 -13.67 -16.21 6.59
CA TRP A 22 -13.07 -15.23 5.70
C TRP A 22 -11.93 -15.83 4.87
N SER A 23 -12.14 -15.94 3.55
CA SER A 23 -11.25 -16.60 2.60
C SER A 23 -10.81 -15.67 1.46
N SER A 24 -9.70 -16.02 0.82
CA SER A 24 -9.22 -15.42 -0.43
C SER A 24 -9.94 -15.94 -1.67
N GLU A 25 -10.78 -16.97 -1.52
CA GLU A 25 -11.56 -17.54 -2.62
C GLU A 25 -12.72 -16.61 -2.97
N LEU A 26 -12.57 -15.89 -4.09
CA LEU A 26 -13.59 -15.00 -4.62
C LEU A 26 -14.47 -15.75 -5.63
N THR A 27 -15.77 -15.49 -5.61
CA THR A 27 -16.65 -16.00 -6.67
C THR A 27 -16.35 -15.30 -7.99
N ARG A 28 -16.78 -15.89 -9.11
CA ARG A 28 -16.67 -15.24 -10.43
C ARG A 28 -17.30 -13.85 -10.46
N GLU A 29 -18.39 -13.65 -9.71
CA GLU A 29 -19.08 -12.37 -9.63
C GLU A 29 -18.29 -11.36 -8.78
N ASP A 30 -17.67 -11.78 -7.67
CA ASP A 30 -16.78 -10.91 -6.91
C ASP A 30 -15.58 -10.46 -7.76
N THR A 31 -14.93 -11.39 -8.47
CA THR A 31 -13.82 -11.09 -9.39
C THR A 31 -14.24 -10.08 -10.46
N ARG A 32 -15.48 -10.15 -10.95
CA ARG A 32 -16.02 -9.16 -11.91
C ARG A 32 -16.17 -7.76 -11.30
N LEU A 33 -16.50 -7.67 -10.00
CA LEU A 33 -16.73 -6.41 -9.31
C LEU A 33 -15.45 -5.75 -8.80
N VAL A 34 -14.49 -6.55 -8.30
CA VAL A 34 -13.29 -6.03 -7.64
C VAL A 34 -11.98 -6.53 -8.23
N GLY A 35 -12.00 -7.23 -9.36
CA GLY A 35 -10.81 -7.68 -10.08
C GLY A 35 -10.23 -8.99 -9.55
N GLY A 36 -9.94 -9.09 -8.24
CA GLY A 36 -9.33 -10.28 -7.66
C GLY A 36 -8.98 -10.13 -6.19
N GLN A 37 -8.22 -11.10 -5.65
CA GLN A 37 -7.78 -11.08 -4.24
C GLN A 37 -6.89 -9.87 -3.95
N TRP A 38 -6.03 -9.51 -4.89
CA TRP A 38 -5.07 -8.41 -4.74
C TRP A 38 -5.29 -7.43 -5.88
N THR A 39 -5.61 -6.18 -5.54
CA THR A 39 -5.81 -5.13 -6.56
C THR A 39 -5.10 -3.83 -6.19
N ASP A 40 -4.98 -2.93 -7.17
CA ASP A 40 -4.75 -1.52 -6.90
C ASP A 40 -6.05 -0.84 -6.40
N MET A 41 -5.98 0.47 -6.15
CA MET A 41 -7.11 1.28 -5.69
C MET A 41 -8.26 1.45 -6.69
N TYR A 42 -8.04 1.09 -7.96
CA TYR A 42 -9.00 1.17 -9.05
C TYR A 42 -9.61 -0.19 -9.39
N GLY A 43 -9.26 -1.25 -8.64
CA GLY A 43 -9.76 -2.61 -8.86
C GLY A 43 -9.02 -3.36 -9.97
N GLN A 44 -7.87 -2.87 -10.43
CA GLN A 44 -7.02 -3.62 -11.35
C GLN A 44 -6.26 -4.69 -10.57
N GLU A 45 -6.29 -5.93 -11.06
CA GLU A 45 -5.61 -7.04 -10.40
C GLU A 45 -4.09 -6.86 -10.41
N VAL A 46 -3.47 -7.16 -9.28
CA VAL A 46 -2.01 -7.13 -9.08
C VAL A 46 -1.55 -8.45 -8.46
N CYS A 47 -0.25 -8.75 -8.55
CA CYS A 47 0.31 -9.91 -7.88
C CYS A 47 0.24 -9.76 -6.34
N LYS A 48 0.20 -10.88 -5.62
CA LYS A 48 0.27 -10.89 -4.16
C LYS A 48 1.56 -10.21 -3.64
N PRO A 49 1.57 -9.66 -2.41
CA PRO A 49 2.64 -8.78 -1.92
C PRO A 49 4.07 -9.32 -2.06
N LYS A 50 4.25 -10.64 -1.85
CA LYS A 50 5.56 -11.31 -1.95
C LYS A 50 6.11 -11.44 -3.37
N ASP A 51 5.24 -11.36 -4.36
CA ASP A 51 5.60 -11.54 -5.77
C ASP A 51 5.83 -10.22 -6.50
N ILE A 52 5.43 -9.08 -5.91
CA ILE A 52 5.70 -7.75 -6.46
C ILE A 52 7.21 -7.51 -6.49
N LYS A 53 7.73 -7.24 -7.70
CA LYS A 53 9.15 -6.92 -7.96
C LYS A 53 9.29 -5.46 -8.36
N LEU A 54 10.39 -4.84 -7.93
CA LEU A 54 10.73 -3.50 -8.37
C LEU A 54 11.28 -3.55 -9.80
N PRO A 55 11.07 -2.49 -10.60
CA PRO A 55 11.66 -2.40 -11.92
C PRO A 55 13.18 -2.57 -11.84
N PRO A 56 13.81 -3.26 -12.81
CA PRO A 56 15.27 -3.33 -12.88
C PRO A 56 15.87 -1.94 -13.07
N PRO A 57 17.12 -1.72 -12.65
CA PRO A 57 17.81 -0.47 -12.97
C PRO A 57 17.93 -0.31 -14.50
N PRO A 58 17.94 0.93 -15.01
CA PRO A 58 18.09 1.18 -16.44
C PRO A 58 19.39 0.57 -16.98
N PRO A 59 19.42 0.13 -18.26
CA PRO A 59 20.62 -0.44 -18.87
C PRO A 59 21.76 0.59 -18.88
N ARG A 60 22.98 0.13 -18.56
CA ARG A 60 24.19 0.97 -18.57
C ARG A 60 24.54 1.34 -20.01
N SER A 61 24.40 2.59 -20.41
CA SER A 61 25.03 3.09 -21.65
C SER A 61 26.48 3.49 -21.37
N GLU A 62 27.38 3.35 -22.35
CA GLU A 62 28.79 3.78 -22.21
C GLU A 62 28.94 5.28 -21.91
N GLN A 63 27.90 6.08 -22.22
CA GLN A 63 27.85 7.53 -21.98
C GLN A 63 27.56 7.89 -20.50
N ASP A 64 27.01 6.95 -19.71
CA ASP A 64 26.54 7.17 -18.33
C ASP A 64 27.54 6.68 -17.26
N ARG A 65 28.84 6.80 -17.54
CA ARG A 65 29.91 6.39 -16.60
C ARG A 65 29.83 7.09 -15.23
N TRP A 66 29.20 8.26 -15.14
CA TRP A 66 28.97 9.00 -13.89
C TRP A 66 27.81 8.44 -13.05
N ALA A 67 26.99 7.53 -13.58
CA ALA A 67 26.05 6.72 -12.81
C ALA A 67 26.73 5.51 -12.12
N SER A 68 28.06 5.38 -12.24
CA SER A 68 28.87 4.30 -11.64
C SER A 68 29.32 4.57 -10.21
N ILE A 69 28.57 5.36 -9.43
CA ILE A 69 28.73 5.29 -7.98
C ILE A 69 28.00 4.03 -7.54
N GLU A 70 28.74 3.10 -6.95
CA GLU A 70 28.22 1.83 -6.44
C GLU A 70 26.93 2.06 -5.63
N GLY A 71 25.77 1.69 -6.18
CA GLY A 71 24.48 1.73 -5.48
C GLY A 71 23.60 2.98 -5.67
N GLU A 72 23.90 3.90 -6.60
CA GLU A 72 23.22 5.21 -6.65
C GLU A 72 22.12 5.42 -7.72
N GLY A 73 21.76 4.41 -8.51
CA GLY A 73 20.72 4.55 -9.54
C GLY A 73 19.80 3.35 -9.63
N GLY A 74 18.73 3.32 -8.83
CA GLY A 74 17.78 2.22 -8.90
C GLY A 74 16.71 2.24 -7.81
N TRP A 75 15.66 1.47 -8.07
CA TRP A 75 14.60 1.21 -7.11
C TRP A 75 15.09 0.27 -6.01
N ARG A 76 14.78 0.59 -4.76
CA ARG A 76 14.97 -0.30 -3.62
C ARG A 76 13.76 -0.26 -2.70
N TRP A 77 13.49 -1.36 -2.01
CA TRP A 77 12.55 -1.35 -0.89
C TRP A 77 13.18 -0.57 0.25
N ASP A 78 12.47 0.43 0.77
CA ASP A 78 12.89 1.15 1.98
C ASP A 78 12.34 0.43 3.21
N ASP A 79 11.10 -0.08 3.13
CA ASP A 79 10.49 -0.92 4.16
C ASP A 79 10.87 -2.40 4.01
N ARG A 80 11.09 -3.08 5.15
CA ARG A 80 11.42 -4.51 5.19
C ARG A 80 10.29 -5.39 4.67
N GLU A 81 9.06 -5.03 4.95
CA GLU A 81 7.87 -5.81 4.62
C GLU A 81 6.69 -4.90 4.28
N TRP A 82 5.65 -5.51 3.70
CA TRP A 82 4.37 -4.83 3.53
C TRP A 82 3.70 -4.67 4.88
N SER A 83 3.16 -3.49 5.13
CA SER A 83 2.44 -3.16 6.35
C SER A 83 0.95 -2.97 6.06
N VAL A 84 0.11 -3.30 7.03
CA VAL A 84 -1.32 -3.02 6.96
C VAL A 84 -1.57 -1.57 7.35
N VAL A 85 -2.41 -0.87 6.58
CA VAL A 85 -2.89 0.46 6.97
C VAL A 85 -3.95 0.31 8.07
N ARG A 86 -3.64 0.78 9.28
CA ARG A 86 -4.52 0.74 10.47
C ARG A 86 -4.74 2.15 11.03
N PRO A 87 -5.78 2.38 11.84
CA PRO A 87 -6.03 3.68 12.46
C PRO A 87 -4.84 4.17 13.30
N ASP A 88 -4.22 3.27 14.07
CA ASP A 88 -3.16 3.60 15.03
C ASP A 88 -1.74 3.39 14.49
N HIS A 89 -1.55 3.06 13.21
CA HIS A 89 -0.20 2.72 12.71
C HIS A 89 0.68 3.98 12.62
N PRO A 90 1.73 4.14 13.46
CA PRO A 90 2.66 5.24 13.32
C PRO A 90 3.47 5.00 12.06
N ARG A 91 3.28 5.82 11.04
CA ARG A 91 4.00 5.64 9.78
C ARG A 91 5.48 5.93 10.00
N HIS A 92 6.32 4.94 9.72
CA HIS A 92 7.78 5.00 9.90
C HIS A 92 8.51 6.00 8.96
N HIS A 93 7.79 6.87 8.26
CA HIS A 93 8.36 7.91 7.39
C HIS A 93 8.47 9.30 8.02
N ASP A 94 8.21 9.44 9.31
CA ASP A 94 8.56 10.66 10.05
C ASP A 94 10.06 10.66 10.39
N HIS A 95 10.90 11.17 9.48
CA HIS A 95 12.20 11.76 9.87
C HIS A 95 12.04 12.94 10.86
N LEU A 96 10.79 13.34 11.13
CA LEU A 96 10.39 14.29 12.17
C LEU A 96 10.15 13.63 13.55
N SER A 97 10.45 12.34 13.74
CA SER A 97 10.33 11.69 15.05
C SER A 97 11.20 12.36 16.13
N SER A 98 12.24 13.10 15.73
CA SER A 98 13.06 13.94 16.62
C SER A 98 12.62 15.42 16.66
N ALA A 99 11.54 15.80 15.98
CA ALA A 99 11.05 17.17 15.94
C ALA A 99 10.15 17.49 17.15
N PRO A 100 10.24 18.70 17.71
CA PRO A 100 9.43 19.10 18.86
C PRO A 100 7.93 19.11 18.54
N LEU A 101 7.11 18.81 19.55
CA LEU A 101 5.64 18.62 19.44
C LEU A 101 4.91 19.71 18.65
N PHE A 102 5.35 20.97 18.74
CA PHE A 102 4.72 22.08 18.04
C PHE A 102 4.84 21.97 16.51
N LEU A 103 5.92 21.40 15.98
CA LEU A 103 6.11 21.17 14.54
C LEU A 103 5.22 20.03 14.05
N ARG A 104 5.01 18.99 14.88
CA ARG A 104 4.07 17.89 14.58
C ARG A 104 2.62 18.36 14.57
N LEU A 105 2.25 19.28 15.47
CA LEU A 105 0.89 19.85 15.52
C LEU A 105 0.63 20.87 14.40
N ALA A 106 1.64 21.63 13.99
CA ALA A 106 1.50 22.66 12.95
C ALA A 106 1.46 22.09 11.51
N PHE A 107 2.13 20.96 11.25
CA PHE A 107 2.24 20.34 9.92
C PHE A 107 1.65 18.93 9.80
N GLY A 108 1.23 18.32 10.91
CA GLY A 108 0.61 16.99 10.96
C GLY A 108 -0.60 16.78 10.04
N PRO A 109 -1.48 17.77 9.80
CA PRO A 109 -2.62 17.59 8.89
C PRO A 109 -2.21 17.56 7.41
N LEU A 110 -1.04 18.09 7.05
CA LEU A 110 -0.61 18.26 5.65
C LEU A 110 0.13 17.05 5.08
N LEU A 111 0.52 16.09 5.92
CA LEU A 111 1.09 14.79 5.52
C LEU A 111 0.11 13.63 5.75
N SER A 112 -1.17 13.95 5.96
CA SER A 112 -2.24 12.96 6.03
C SER A 112 -2.38 12.29 4.67
N SER A 113 -2.08 11.00 4.56
CA SER A 113 -2.00 10.38 3.23
C SER A 113 -3.31 10.52 2.48
N THR A 114 -3.18 10.85 1.21
CA THR A 114 -4.25 11.07 0.24
C THR A 114 -5.00 9.80 -0.17
N HIS A 115 -4.83 8.70 0.57
CA HIS A 115 -5.58 7.48 0.31
C HIS A 115 -7.00 7.65 0.85
N PRO A 116 -8.05 7.26 0.10
CA PRO A 116 -9.43 7.50 0.52
C PRO A 116 -9.67 6.96 1.94
N ALA A 117 -10.11 7.80 2.89
CA ALA A 117 -10.34 7.35 4.25
C ALA A 117 -11.45 6.29 4.28
N TRP A 118 -11.09 5.03 4.53
CA TRP A 118 -12.06 3.98 4.84
C TRP A 118 -12.12 3.88 6.35
N SER A 119 -13.33 3.79 6.92
CA SER A 119 -13.45 3.30 8.29
C SER A 119 -13.02 1.84 8.29
N VAL A 120 -12.05 1.50 9.13
CA VAL A 120 -11.50 0.15 9.26
C VAL A 120 -11.41 -0.23 10.72
N ASP A 121 -11.45 -1.53 10.99
CA ASP A 121 -11.21 -2.08 12.32
C ASP A 121 -9.74 -1.91 12.76
N GLN A 122 -9.44 -2.36 13.99
CA GLN A 122 -8.09 -2.40 14.55
C GLN A 122 -7.07 -3.22 13.74
N HIS A 123 -7.54 -4.06 12.80
CA HIS A 123 -6.74 -4.92 11.94
C HIS A 123 -6.69 -4.40 10.48
N GLY A 124 -7.26 -3.24 10.19
CA GLY A 124 -7.28 -2.59 8.88
C GLY A 124 -8.39 -3.07 7.93
N TRP A 125 -9.31 -3.92 8.38
CA TRP A 125 -10.41 -4.42 7.56
C TRP A 125 -11.61 -3.47 7.56
N THR A 126 -12.22 -3.30 6.40
CA THR A 126 -13.58 -2.77 6.25
C THR A 126 -14.48 -3.85 5.67
N TYR A 127 -15.72 -3.92 6.13
CA TYR A 127 -16.67 -5.00 5.86
C TYR A 127 -17.86 -4.49 5.07
N GLY A 128 -18.21 -5.18 3.97
CA GLY A 128 -19.31 -4.82 3.08
C GLY A 128 -20.30 -5.97 2.89
N ASP A 129 -21.40 -5.66 2.22
CA ASP A 129 -22.40 -6.65 1.83
C ASP A 129 -21.97 -7.48 0.61
N HIS A 130 -22.84 -8.39 0.18
CA HIS A 130 -22.57 -9.29 -0.95
C HIS A 130 -22.40 -8.56 -2.29
N SER A 131 -22.79 -7.29 -2.38
CA SER A 131 -22.66 -6.44 -3.56
C SER A 131 -21.41 -5.56 -3.53
N TRP A 132 -20.49 -5.77 -2.57
CA TRP A 132 -19.32 -4.92 -2.35
C TRP A 132 -19.68 -3.46 -2.07
N THR A 133 -20.76 -3.25 -1.32
CA THR A 133 -21.21 -1.92 -0.89
C THR A 133 -21.39 -1.86 0.64
N ALA A 134 -21.90 -0.73 1.13
CA ALA A 134 -22.24 -0.53 2.54
C ALA A 134 -21.09 -0.83 3.54
N PHE A 135 -19.88 -0.39 3.19
CA PHE A 135 -18.68 -0.67 3.97
C PHE A 135 -18.69 -0.01 5.36
N SER A 136 -18.27 -0.75 6.39
CA SER A 136 -18.06 -0.25 7.76
C SER A 136 -16.87 -0.91 8.46
N ASP A 137 -16.42 -0.32 9.56
CA ASP A 137 -15.29 -0.79 10.40
C ASP A 137 -15.64 -1.96 11.33
N SER A 138 -16.90 -2.40 11.35
CA SER A 138 -17.35 -3.50 12.21
C SER A 138 -18.09 -4.55 11.37
N PRO A 139 -17.77 -5.85 11.49
CA PRO A 139 -18.55 -6.88 10.83
C PRO A 139 -19.97 -6.92 11.39
N ARG A 140 -20.96 -7.07 10.50
CA ARG A 140 -22.38 -7.22 10.81
C ARG A 140 -22.85 -8.58 10.30
N PHE A 141 -24.06 -8.99 10.70
CA PHE A 141 -24.66 -10.24 10.22
C PHE A 141 -24.77 -10.32 8.68
N ASN A 142 -24.90 -9.17 8.01
CA ASN A 142 -24.95 -9.07 6.55
C ASN A 142 -23.58 -8.74 5.91
N SER A 143 -22.47 -8.88 6.64
CA SER A 143 -21.13 -8.71 6.08
C SER A 143 -20.69 -9.98 5.39
N PHE A 144 -20.53 -9.91 4.06
CA PHE A 144 -20.12 -11.04 3.23
C PHE A 144 -18.77 -10.83 2.59
N VAL A 145 -18.31 -9.59 2.50
CA VAL A 145 -17.02 -9.26 1.90
C VAL A 145 -16.25 -8.34 2.83
N ARG A 146 -14.93 -8.36 2.71
CA ARG A 146 -14.07 -7.39 3.38
C ARG A 146 -12.89 -7.04 2.51
N LYS A 147 -12.34 -5.85 2.74
CA LYS A 147 -11.12 -5.42 2.09
C LYS A 147 -10.21 -4.65 3.04
N ARG A 148 -8.92 -4.63 2.73
CA ARG A 148 -7.89 -3.97 3.55
C ARG A 148 -6.75 -3.45 2.72
N LYS A 149 -6.22 -2.30 3.13
CA LYS A 149 -5.07 -1.68 2.47
C LYS A 149 -3.76 -2.22 3.04
N TRP A 150 -2.84 -2.45 2.13
CA TRP A 150 -1.45 -2.76 2.41
C TRP A 150 -0.57 -1.73 1.76
N THR A 151 0.51 -1.34 2.45
CA THR A 151 1.45 -0.36 1.95
C THR A 151 2.89 -0.78 2.16
N ARG A 152 3.76 -0.31 1.27
CA ARG A 152 5.20 -0.49 1.39
C ARG A 152 5.93 0.62 0.65
N VAL A 153 6.95 1.19 1.28
CA VAL A 153 7.71 2.27 0.69
C VAL A 153 8.89 1.76 -0.13
N VAL A 154 9.05 2.38 -1.30
CA VAL A 154 10.21 2.24 -2.19
C VAL A 154 10.95 3.56 -2.29
N ALA A 155 12.27 3.47 -2.48
CA ALA A 155 13.11 4.60 -2.76
C ALA A 155 13.73 4.45 -4.17
N LEU A 156 13.73 5.54 -4.93
CA LEU A 156 14.49 5.70 -6.15
C LEU A 156 15.57 6.73 -5.91
N THR A 157 16.83 6.32 -6.04
CA THR A 157 17.96 7.26 -6.06
C THR A 157 18.14 7.73 -7.50
N ALA A 158 18.12 9.04 -7.70
CA ALA A 158 18.35 9.69 -8.98
C ALA A 158 19.46 10.74 -8.87
N PRO A 159 20.34 10.88 -9.88
CA PRO A 159 21.30 11.96 -9.92
C PRO A 159 20.56 13.31 -10.04
N LEU A 160 20.98 14.30 -9.25
CA LEU A 160 20.64 15.70 -9.57
C LEU A 160 21.55 16.05 -10.74
N CYS A 161 20.99 16.59 -11.82
CA CYS A 161 21.63 16.88 -13.11
C CYS A 161 23.16 17.13 -13.08
N ALA A 162 23.85 16.65 -14.11
CA ALA A 162 25.23 17.06 -14.43
C ALA A 162 25.29 18.53 -14.84
#